data_AF-Q5RH71-F1
#
_entry.id   AF-Q5RH71-F1
#
_cell.length_a   1.000
_cell.length_b   1.000
_cell.length_c   1.000
_cell.angle_alpha   90.00
_cell.angle_beta   90.00
_cell.angle_gamma   90.00
#
_symmetry.space_group_name_H-M   'P 1'
#
loop_
_entity.id
_entity.type
_entity.pdbx_description
1 polymer ?
#
loop_
_entity_poly.entity_id
_entity_poly.type
_entity_poly.pdbx_seq_one_letter_code
_entity_poly.pdbx_strand_id
1 'polypeptide(L)'
;MGNAKRATQNDEDYTFVSPVVKYLLFFFNMIFWIISLVLISIGVYSRIVKHETALACLTVDPALILMVVGILMFFITFCGCVGSLRENICLLQTFCIFLTIMFLLQLLAGVLGFVFSDKARGKVTDMFDNAIKHYRDDLDLQNLIDYGQKQFNCCGGISFMDWSKNMYFNCSDDNPSRERCSVPFSCCLHAKEETIINTMCGHGMQALNYLAASAFINTNGCIDILVNWIHSNLFLLGGIALGLTIPQLVGILLSQVLINQIQDQIKLQNYNQQHRSDPWS
;
A
#
# COMPACT_ATOMS: atom_id res chain seq x y z
N MET A 1 25.80 32.12 -49.82
CA MET A 1 24.71 31.10 -49.92
C MET A 1 24.76 29.99 -48.86
N GLY A 2 25.92 29.64 -48.27
CA GLY A 2 25.99 28.58 -47.24
C GLY A 2 25.37 28.92 -45.88
N ASN A 3 25.46 30.18 -45.41
CA ASN A 3 24.92 30.56 -44.11
C ASN A 3 23.39 30.57 -44.06
N ALA A 4 22.70 30.90 -45.16
CA ALA A 4 21.24 30.87 -45.21
C ALA A 4 20.72 29.43 -45.12
N LYS A 5 21.26 28.50 -45.93
CA LYS A 5 20.89 27.08 -45.84
C LYS A 5 21.24 26.45 -44.49
N ARG A 6 22.35 26.85 -43.87
CA ARG A 6 22.74 26.35 -42.55
C ARG A 6 21.87 26.93 -41.43
N ALA A 7 21.42 28.18 -41.57
CA ALA A 7 20.45 28.78 -40.66
C ALA A 7 19.08 28.09 -40.80
N THR A 8 18.58 27.88 -42.03
CA THR A 8 17.31 27.17 -42.24
C THR A 8 17.37 25.73 -41.76
N GLN A 9 18.51 25.04 -41.92
CA GLN A 9 18.65 23.65 -41.47
C GLN A 9 18.75 23.53 -39.93
N ASN A 10 19.36 24.53 -39.25
CA ASN A 10 19.34 24.59 -37.79
C ASN A 10 17.93 24.89 -37.24
N ASP A 11 17.11 25.65 -37.96
CA ASP A 11 15.72 25.92 -37.59
C ASP A 11 14.78 24.73 -37.85
N GLU A 12 15.07 23.90 -38.87
CA GLU A 12 14.26 22.70 -39.20
C GLU A 12 14.37 21.59 -38.15
N ASP A 13 15.51 21.45 -37.47
CA ASP A 13 15.73 20.43 -36.44
C ASP A 13 15.35 20.86 -35.01
N TYR A 14 14.80 22.07 -34.85
CA TYR A 14 14.46 22.60 -33.52
C TYR A 14 13.25 21.86 -32.91
N THR A 15 13.51 21.11 -31.84
CA THR A 15 12.46 20.48 -31.02
C THR A 15 12.34 21.13 -29.64
N PHE A 16 11.12 21.49 -29.23
CA PHE A 16 10.80 21.93 -27.87
C PHE A 16 10.79 20.77 -26.87
N VAL A 17 10.71 19.51 -27.35
CA VAL A 17 10.65 18.34 -26.47
C VAL A 17 12.05 18.03 -25.94
N SER A 18 12.22 18.21 -24.63
CA SER A 18 13.49 17.90 -23.97
C SER A 18 13.68 16.38 -23.90
N PRO A 19 14.74 15.82 -24.51
CA PRO A 19 15.02 14.39 -24.40
C PRO A 19 15.20 13.95 -22.95
N VAL A 20 15.76 14.81 -22.10
CA VAL A 20 15.97 14.53 -20.67
C VAL A 20 14.64 14.31 -19.96
N VAL A 21 13.66 15.20 -20.14
CA VAL A 21 12.33 15.07 -19.50
C VAL A 21 11.62 13.82 -20.00
N LYS A 22 11.65 13.58 -21.31
CA LYS A 22 11.03 12.41 -21.96
C LYS A 22 11.58 11.10 -21.39
N TYR A 23 12.90 10.93 -21.39
CA TYR A 23 13.53 9.68 -20.95
C TYR A 23 13.51 9.50 -19.43
N LEU A 24 13.57 10.59 -18.66
CA LEU A 24 13.44 10.54 -17.20
C LEU A 24 12.02 10.08 -16.80
N LEU A 25 10.98 10.64 -17.43
CA LEU A 25 9.61 10.22 -17.20
C LEU A 25 9.38 8.77 -17.64
N PHE A 26 9.90 8.38 -18.80
CA PHE A 26 9.84 6.99 -19.27
C PHE A 26 10.50 6.04 -18.27
N PHE A 27 11.73 6.33 -17.85
CA PHE A 27 12.47 5.48 -16.91
C PHE A 27 11.75 5.35 -15.56
N PHE A 28 11.23 6.46 -15.03
CA PHE A 28 10.43 6.45 -13.82
C PHE A 28 9.20 5.54 -13.96
N ASN A 29 8.42 5.70 -15.03
CA ASN A 29 7.27 4.84 -15.29
C ASN A 29 7.64 3.36 -15.51
N MET A 30 8.77 3.08 -16.16
CA MET A 30 9.25 1.72 -16.37
C MET A 30 9.56 1.00 -15.05
N ILE A 31 10.12 1.69 -14.06
CA ILE A 31 10.37 1.11 -12.73
C ILE A 31 9.04 0.69 -12.09
N PHE A 32 8.05 1.59 -12.04
CA PHE A 32 6.73 1.27 -11.46
C PHE A 32 5.97 0.21 -12.26
N TRP A 33 6.16 0.18 -13.57
CA TRP A 33 5.60 -0.85 -14.43
C TRP A 33 6.18 -2.24 -14.10
N ILE A 34 7.50 -2.36 -13.90
CA ILE A 34 8.12 -3.61 -13.45
C ILE A 34 7.61 -4.00 -12.05
N ILE A 35 7.53 -3.04 -11.12
CA ILE A 35 6.96 -3.29 -9.77
C ILE A 35 5.53 -3.82 -9.88
N SER A 36 4.71 -3.28 -10.78
CA SER A 36 3.34 -3.74 -10.98
C SER A 36 3.27 -5.20 -11.44
N LEU A 37 4.17 -5.63 -12.33
CA LEU A 37 4.27 -7.03 -12.77
C LEU A 37 4.67 -7.97 -11.62
N VAL A 38 5.60 -7.54 -10.76
CA VAL A 38 6.00 -8.31 -9.58
C VAL A 38 4.83 -8.48 -8.61
N LEU A 39 4.07 -7.41 -8.35
CA LEU A 39 2.91 -7.46 -7.46
C LEU A 39 1.81 -8.38 -8.00
N ILE A 40 1.52 -8.31 -9.31
CA ILE A 40 0.58 -9.23 -9.96
C ILE A 40 1.08 -10.67 -9.83
N SER A 41 2.36 -10.92 -10.07
CA SER A 41 2.95 -12.27 -10.00
C SER A 41 2.85 -12.86 -8.59
N ILE A 42 3.15 -12.07 -7.54
CA ILE A 42 3.02 -12.49 -6.14
C ILE A 42 1.53 -12.76 -5.80
N GLY A 43 0.63 -11.91 -6.27
CA GLY A 43 -0.81 -12.08 -6.06
C GLY A 43 -1.35 -13.35 -6.71
N VAL A 44 -0.94 -13.63 -7.95
CA VAL A 44 -1.32 -14.87 -8.66
C VAL A 44 -0.70 -16.09 -7.97
N TYR A 45 0.58 -16.04 -7.61
CA TYR A 45 1.27 -17.14 -6.92
C TYR A 45 0.59 -17.48 -5.58
N SER A 46 0.31 -16.47 -4.75
CA SER A 46 -0.38 -16.67 -3.47
C SER A 46 -1.79 -17.25 -3.64
N ARG A 47 -2.53 -16.83 -4.67
CA ARG A 47 -3.85 -17.42 -4.98
C ARG A 47 -3.79 -18.88 -5.43
N ILE A 48 -2.80 -19.25 -6.25
CA ILE A 48 -2.62 -20.64 -6.70
C ILE A 48 -2.32 -21.54 -5.50
N VAL A 49 -1.39 -21.12 -4.63
CA VAL A 49 -1.04 -21.88 -3.41
C VAL A 49 -2.24 -21.99 -2.46
N LYS A 50 -3.04 -20.92 -2.31
CA LYS A 50 -4.26 -20.95 -1.48
C LYS A 50 -5.37 -21.84 -2.03
N HIS A 51 -5.57 -21.87 -3.35
CA HIS A 51 -6.61 -22.70 -3.95
C HIS A 51 -6.36 -24.21 -3.72
N GLU A 52 -5.09 -24.61 -3.58
CA GLU A 52 -4.75 -25.98 -3.19
C GLU A 52 -5.06 -26.28 -1.71
N THR A 53 -5.13 -25.26 -0.84
CA THR A 53 -5.24 -25.43 0.62
C THR A 53 -6.60 -25.05 1.24
N ALA A 54 -7.41 -24.17 0.63
CA ALA A 54 -8.69 -23.75 1.21
C ALA A 54 -9.71 -23.25 0.15
N LEU A 55 -10.90 -23.87 0.12
CA LEU A 55 -12.09 -23.40 -0.62
C LEU A 55 -12.93 -22.38 0.17
N ALA A 56 -12.52 -21.99 1.38
CA ALA A 56 -13.38 -21.28 2.32
C ALA A 56 -13.02 -19.79 2.44
N CYS A 57 -14.07 -18.96 2.39
CA CYS A 57 -14.19 -17.58 2.83
C CYS A 57 -13.71 -16.47 1.88
N LEU A 58 -14.70 -15.87 1.21
CA LEU A 58 -14.73 -14.58 0.53
C LEU A 58 -14.43 -13.37 1.43
N THR A 59 -13.67 -13.53 2.52
CA THR A 59 -13.07 -12.36 3.18
C THR A 59 -12.04 -11.76 2.22
N VAL A 60 -11.83 -10.45 2.29
CA VAL A 60 -10.98 -9.72 1.34
C VAL A 60 -9.55 -10.23 1.46
N ASP A 61 -9.23 -11.26 0.68
CA ASP A 61 -7.93 -11.89 0.66
C ASP A 61 -6.87 -10.84 0.30
N PRO A 62 -5.85 -10.63 1.13
CA PRO A 62 -4.76 -9.70 0.83
C PRO A 62 -4.16 -9.91 -0.56
N ALA A 63 -4.15 -11.15 -1.06
CA ALA A 63 -3.70 -11.46 -2.41
C ALA A 63 -4.57 -10.83 -3.51
N LEU A 64 -5.90 -10.78 -3.33
CA LEU A 64 -6.81 -10.12 -4.28
C LEU A 64 -6.57 -8.61 -4.32
N ILE A 65 -6.40 -7.97 -3.17
CA ILE A 65 -6.07 -6.53 -3.11
C ILE A 65 -4.75 -6.27 -3.87
N LEU A 66 -3.73 -7.09 -3.60
CA LEU A 66 -2.42 -6.99 -4.26
C LEU A 66 -2.54 -7.08 -5.79
N MET A 67 -3.35 -8.02 -6.30
CA MET A 67 -3.61 -8.17 -7.73
C MET A 67 -4.35 -6.97 -8.31
N VAL A 68 -5.43 -6.51 -7.68
CA VAL A 68 -6.21 -5.36 -8.18
C VAL A 68 -5.34 -4.11 -8.25
N VAL A 69 -4.59 -3.82 -7.19
CA VAL A 69 -3.65 -2.69 -7.15
C VAL A 69 -2.56 -2.85 -8.21
N GLY A 70 -1.99 -4.04 -8.35
CA GLY A 70 -0.99 -4.34 -9.39
C GLY A 70 -1.52 -4.13 -10.81
N ILE A 71 -2.72 -4.62 -11.13
CA ILE A 71 -3.35 -4.47 -12.45
C ILE A 71 -3.63 -2.99 -12.77
N LEU A 72 -4.18 -2.23 -11.82
CA LEU A 72 -4.43 -0.81 -12.01
C LEU A 72 -3.13 -0.04 -12.27
N MET A 73 -2.08 -0.31 -11.47
CA MET A 73 -0.77 0.31 -11.67
C MET A 73 -0.13 -0.08 -13.00
N PHE A 74 -0.30 -1.33 -13.45
CA PHE A 74 0.21 -1.80 -14.74
C PHE A 74 -0.35 -0.97 -15.90
N PHE A 75 -1.67 -0.78 -15.96
CA PHE A 75 -2.28 0.01 -17.03
C PHE A 75 -1.91 1.49 -16.96
N ILE A 76 -1.92 2.09 -15.76
CA ILE A 76 -1.56 3.51 -15.58
C ILE A 76 -0.12 3.76 -16.02
N THR A 77 0.83 2.94 -15.55
CA THR A 77 2.26 3.09 -15.89
C THR A 77 2.55 2.73 -17.34
N PHE A 78 1.83 1.77 -17.93
CA PHE A 78 1.90 1.49 -19.37
C PHE A 78 1.47 2.71 -20.20
N CYS A 79 0.37 3.39 -19.82
CA CYS A 79 -0.03 4.64 -20.45
C CYS A 79 1.05 5.73 -20.31
N GLY A 80 1.71 5.82 -19.14
CA GLY A 80 2.84 6.72 -18.93
C GLY A 80 4.05 6.41 -19.83
N CYS A 81 4.45 5.14 -19.92
CA CYS A 81 5.55 4.68 -20.78
C CYS A 81 5.27 4.91 -22.27
N VAL A 82 4.13 4.45 -22.76
CA VAL A 82 3.76 4.62 -24.18
C VAL A 82 3.49 6.09 -24.49
N GLY A 83 2.81 6.81 -23.60
CA GLY A 83 2.52 8.23 -23.75
C GLY A 83 3.79 9.07 -23.85
N SER A 84 4.80 8.78 -23.02
CA SER A 84 6.10 9.46 -23.08
C SER A 84 6.89 9.10 -24.34
N LEU A 85 7.02 7.81 -24.69
CA LEU A 85 7.80 7.38 -25.87
C LEU A 85 7.17 7.84 -27.20
N ARG A 86 5.85 7.72 -27.31
CA ARG A 86 5.06 8.09 -28.50
C ARG A 86 4.66 9.56 -28.54
N GLU A 87 5.03 10.34 -27.52
CA GLU A 87 4.64 11.76 -27.40
C GLU A 87 3.12 11.95 -27.56
N ASN A 88 2.34 11.02 -27.02
CA ASN A 88 0.89 11.03 -27.13
C ASN A 88 0.28 11.75 -25.92
N ILE A 89 -0.22 12.97 -26.17
CA ILE A 89 -0.84 13.84 -25.16
C ILE A 89 -2.01 13.14 -24.45
N CYS A 90 -2.86 12.40 -25.16
CA CYS A 90 -4.04 11.76 -24.57
C CYS A 90 -3.66 10.69 -23.53
N LEU A 91 -2.66 9.85 -23.85
CA LEU A 91 -2.15 8.85 -22.89
C LEU A 91 -1.48 9.52 -21.69
N LEU A 92 -0.71 10.58 -21.94
CA LEU A 92 0.00 11.30 -20.89
C LEU A 92 -0.95 12.07 -19.97
N GLN A 93 -2.04 12.61 -20.50
CA GLN A 93 -3.13 13.20 -19.73
C GLN A 93 -3.85 12.16 -18.87
N THR A 94 -4.15 10.98 -19.43
CA THR A 94 -4.75 9.87 -18.69
C THR A 94 -3.88 9.51 -17.48
N PHE A 95 -2.58 9.34 -17.71
CA PHE A 95 -1.60 9.11 -16.64
C PHE A 95 -1.61 10.22 -15.57
N CYS A 96 -1.57 11.50 -15.98
CA CYS A 96 -1.63 12.64 -15.06
C CYS A 96 -2.89 12.66 -14.20
N ILE A 97 -4.05 12.41 -14.81
CA ILE A 97 -5.34 12.42 -14.12
C ILE A 97 -5.37 11.34 -13.04
N PHE A 98 -4.95 10.12 -13.36
CA PHE A 98 -4.88 9.04 -12.37
C PHE A 98 -3.91 9.35 -11.23
N LEU A 99 -2.71 9.85 -11.52
CA LEU A 99 -1.77 10.26 -10.46
C LEU A 99 -2.34 11.38 -9.58
N THR A 100 -3.03 12.35 -10.18
CA THR A 100 -3.67 13.45 -9.44
C THR A 100 -4.76 12.92 -8.52
N ILE A 101 -5.61 12.00 -8.99
CA ILE A 101 -6.63 11.34 -8.16
C ILE A 101 -5.97 10.59 -6.99
N MET A 102 -4.90 9.83 -7.24
CA MET A 102 -4.18 9.11 -6.18
C MET A 102 -3.58 10.07 -5.14
N PHE A 103 -2.98 11.17 -5.58
CA PHE A 103 -2.46 12.21 -4.69
C PHE A 103 -3.56 12.82 -3.82
N LEU A 104 -4.71 13.15 -4.40
CA LEU A 104 -5.85 13.67 -3.66
C LEU A 104 -6.41 12.65 -2.66
N LEU A 105 -6.49 11.36 -3.03
CA LEU A 105 -6.92 10.30 -2.11
C LEU A 105 -5.96 10.12 -0.93
N GLN A 106 -4.64 10.22 -1.17
CA GLN A 106 -3.64 10.16 -0.09
C GLN A 106 -3.78 11.36 0.85
N LEU A 107 -3.94 12.57 0.30
CA LEU A 107 -4.16 13.78 1.09
C LEU A 107 -5.44 13.67 1.92
N LEU A 108 -6.54 13.23 1.30
CA LEU A 108 -7.83 13.02 1.97
C LEU A 108 -7.72 11.98 3.09
N ALA A 109 -7.08 10.83 2.83
CA ALA A 109 -6.87 9.80 3.85
C ALA A 109 -6.04 10.33 5.04
N GLY A 110 -4.99 11.11 4.76
CA GLY A 110 -4.17 11.74 5.81
C GLY A 110 -4.96 12.75 6.64
N VAL A 111 -5.73 13.64 6.00
CA VAL A 111 -6.58 14.63 6.68
C VAL A 111 -7.67 13.95 7.50
N LEU A 112 -8.39 12.98 6.92
CA LEU A 112 -9.45 12.26 7.63
C LEU A 112 -8.90 11.44 8.80
N GLY A 113 -7.74 10.79 8.62
CA GLY A 113 -7.07 10.05 9.69
C GLY A 113 -6.63 10.95 10.84
N PHE A 114 -6.19 12.18 10.55
CA PHE A 114 -5.80 13.15 11.58
C PHE A 114 -7.00 13.80 12.27
N VAL A 115 -7.98 14.29 11.51
CA VAL A 115 -9.16 15.01 12.04
C VAL A 115 -10.10 14.07 12.79
N PHE A 116 -10.28 12.84 12.31
CA PHE A 116 -11.16 11.85 12.91
C PHE A 116 -10.38 10.71 13.56
N SER A 117 -9.28 11.02 14.25
CA SER A 117 -8.40 10.04 14.90
C SER A 117 -9.14 9.13 15.88
N ASP A 118 -10.06 9.66 16.69
CA ASP A 118 -10.87 8.85 17.63
C ASP A 118 -11.79 7.85 16.89
N LYS A 119 -12.42 8.28 15.79
CA LYS A 119 -13.26 7.39 14.97
C LYS A 119 -12.41 6.34 14.25
N ALA A 120 -11.23 6.74 13.79
CA ALA A 120 -10.27 5.83 13.18
C ALA A 120 -9.84 4.75 14.19
N ARG A 121 -9.54 5.14 15.44
CA ARG A 121 -9.24 4.20 16.53
C ARG A 121 -10.40 3.24 16.78
N GLY A 122 -11.63 3.73 16.87
CA GLY A 122 -12.82 2.89 17.01
C GLY A 122 -12.96 1.87 15.86
N LYS A 123 -12.73 2.30 14.62
CA LYS A 123 -12.78 1.41 13.45
C LYS A 123 -11.69 0.33 13.47
N VAL A 124 -10.51 0.68 13.96
CA VAL A 124 -9.40 -0.29 14.17
C VAL A 124 -9.79 -1.29 15.27
N THR A 125 -10.37 -0.84 16.38
CA THR A 125 -10.89 -1.74 17.42
C THR A 125 -11.91 -2.73 16.86
N ASP A 126 -12.88 -2.27 16.07
CA ASP A 126 -13.86 -3.16 15.43
C ASP A 126 -13.19 -4.17 14.49
N MET A 127 -12.11 -3.78 13.82
CA MET A 127 -11.35 -4.68 12.95
C MET A 127 -10.64 -5.77 13.77
N PHE A 128 -9.99 -5.42 14.88
CA PHE A 128 -9.39 -6.39 15.80
C PHE A 128 -10.45 -7.33 16.39
N ASP A 129 -11.60 -6.81 16.80
CA ASP A 129 -12.70 -7.62 17.36
C ASP A 129 -13.23 -8.64 16.35
N ASN A 130 -13.38 -8.23 15.08
CA ASN A 130 -13.78 -9.15 14.02
C ASN A 130 -12.69 -10.17 13.70
N ALA A 131 -11.42 -9.76 13.71
CA ALA A 131 -10.28 -10.65 13.50
C ALA A 131 -10.18 -11.70 14.62
N ILE A 132 -10.38 -11.31 15.88
CA ILE A 132 -10.40 -12.21 17.04
C ILE A 132 -11.57 -13.20 16.95
N LYS A 133 -12.78 -12.74 16.60
CA LYS A 133 -13.96 -13.62 16.44
C LYS A 133 -13.71 -14.75 15.44
N HIS A 134 -13.07 -14.44 14.32
CA HIS A 134 -12.81 -15.39 13.23
C HIS A 134 -11.39 -15.99 13.26
N TYR A 135 -10.67 -15.88 14.38
CA TYR A 135 -9.26 -16.29 14.50
C TYR A 135 -8.99 -17.74 14.08
N ARG A 136 -9.94 -18.66 14.29
CA ARG A 136 -9.82 -20.09 13.94
C ARG A 136 -10.38 -20.45 12.57
N ASP A 137 -10.99 -19.50 11.87
CA ASP A 137 -11.71 -19.78 10.63
C ASP A 137 -10.77 -19.86 9.44
N ASP A 138 -9.65 -19.12 9.49
CA ASP A 138 -8.64 -19.04 8.43
C ASP A 138 -7.22 -19.10 9.02
N LEU A 139 -6.39 -20.00 8.48
CA LEU A 139 -5.03 -20.23 8.97
C LEU A 139 -4.09 -19.04 8.73
N ASP A 140 -4.28 -18.29 7.64
CA ASP A 140 -3.50 -17.09 7.36
C ASP A 140 -3.87 -15.96 8.31
N LEU A 141 -5.17 -15.80 8.60
CA LEU A 141 -5.62 -14.85 9.63
C LEU A 141 -5.03 -15.21 10.99
N GLN A 142 -5.06 -16.50 11.34
CA GLN A 142 -4.46 -17.01 12.58
C GLN A 142 -2.97 -16.66 12.66
N ASN A 143 -2.22 -17.00 11.61
CA ASN A 143 -0.78 -16.74 11.51
C ASN A 143 -0.44 -15.25 11.53
N LEU A 144 -1.26 -14.41 10.88
CA LEU A 144 -1.07 -12.96 10.85
C LEU A 144 -1.26 -12.34 12.24
N ILE A 145 -2.33 -12.73 12.94
CA ILE A 145 -2.58 -12.29 14.31
C ILE A 145 -1.45 -12.77 15.22
N ASP A 146 -1.07 -14.04 15.12
CA ASP A 146 0.00 -14.62 15.93
C ASP A 146 1.36 -13.95 15.67
N TYR A 147 1.66 -13.63 14.42
CA TYR A 147 2.85 -12.88 14.04
C TYR A 147 2.81 -11.47 14.64
N GLY A 148 1.70 -10.75 14.51
CA GLY A 148 1.54 -9.41 15.06
C GLY A 148 1.71 -9.38 16.58
N GLN A 149 1.05 -10.30 17.30
CA GLN A 149 1.13 -10.39 18.76
C GLN A 149 2.56 -10.67 19.25
N LYS A 150 3.29 -11.58 18.59
CA LYS A 150 4.70 -11.84 18.91
C LYS A 150 5.60 -10.66 18.56
N GLN A 151 5.41 -10.07 17.38
CA GLN A 151 6.26 -8.99 16.89
C GLN A 151 6.14 -7.73 17.74
N PHE A 152 4.93 -7.42 18.22
CA PHE A 152 4.64 -6.24 19.03
C PHE A 152 4.55 -6.50 20.53
N ASN A 153 4.77 -7.74 20.99
CA ASN A 153 4.64 -8.15 22.39
C ASN A 153 3.32 -7.67 23.01
N CYS A 154 2.21 -8.04 22.36
CA CYS A 154 0.86 -7.61 22.73
C CYS A 154 -0.11 -8.80 22.68
N CYS A 155 -1.27 -8.66 23.31
CA CYS A 155 -2.32 -9.68 23.28
C CYS A 155 -3.70 -9.05 23.18
N GLY A 156 -4.49 -9.48 22.19
CA GLY A 156 -5.82 -8.93 21.92
C GLY A 156 -5.77 -7.53 21.30
N GLY A 157 -6.93 -6.89 21.17
CA GLY A 157 -7.05 -5.54 20.59
C GLY A 157 -6.69 -4.47 21.61
N ILE A 158 -7.55 -4.33 22.63
CA ILE A 158 -7.40 -3.43 23.78
C ILE A 158 -6.79 -4.19 24.96
N SER A 159 -7.16 -5.46 25.14
CA SER A 159 -6.72 -6.28 26.26
C SER A 159 -6.69 -7.76 25.89
N PHE A 160 -5.89 -8.54 26.61
CA PHE A 160 -5.90 -10.00 26.51
C PHE A 160 -7.29 -10.63 26.78
N MET A 161 -8.19 -9.91 27.48
CA MET A 161 -9.58 -10.34 27.69
C MET A 161 -10.45 -10.27 26.43
N ASP A 162 -10.02 -9.57 25.36
CA ASP A 162 -10.76 -9.53 24.10
C ASP A 162 -10.90 -10.91 23.48
N TRP A 163 -10.01 -11.84 23.82
CA TRP A 163 -10.11 -13.25 23.42
C TRP A 163 -11.40 -13.92 23.89
N SER A 164 -12.07 -13.40 24.92
CA SER A 164 -13.41 -13.88 25.29
C SER A 164 -14.47 -13.70 24.20
N LYS A 165 -14.22 -12.85 23.19
CA LYS A 165 -15.10 -12.66 22.03
C LYS A 165 -15.02 -13.81 21.02
N ASN A 166 -13.98 -14.64 21.08
CA ASN A 166 -13.84 -15.82 20.23
C ASN A 166 -14.52 -17.04 20.88
N MET A 167 -15.26 -17.83 20.10
CA MET A 167 -16.02 -18.98 20.63
C MET A 167 -15.15 -20.06 21.31
N TYR A 168 -13.91 -20.25 20.90
CA TYR A 168 -13.00 -21.23 21.49
C TYR A 168 -12.37 -20.74 22.80
N PHE A 169 -12.14 -19.44 22.93
CA PHE A 169 -11.45 -18.83 24.08
C PHE A 169 -12.40 -18.17 25.09
N ASN A 170 -13.69 -18.05 24.76
CA ASN A 170 -14.73 -17.48 25.62
C ASN A 170 -14.67 -18.08 27.04
N CYS A 171 -14.54 -17.21 28.05
CA CYS A 171 -14.37 -17.59 29.44
C CYS A 171 -15.69 -17.84 30.20
N SER A 172 -16.79 -18.10 29.49
CA SER A 172 -18.07 -18.49 30.11
C SER A 172 -18.01 -19.93 30.63
N ASP A 173 -18.67 -20.20 31.76
CA ASP A 173 -18.63 -21.51 32.43
C ASP A 173 -19.27 -22.64 31.60
N ASP A 174 -20.20 -22.30 30.71
CA ASP A 174 -20.88 -23.21 29.80
C ASP A 174 -20.07 -23.52 28.53
N ASN A 175 -18.94 -22.84 28.29
CA ASN A 175 -18.13 -23.08 27.10
C ASN A 175 -17.46 -24.48 27.14
N PRO A 176 -17.81 -25.41 26.23
CA PRO A 176 -17.25 -26.76 26.21
C PRO A 176 -15.80 -26.81 25.66
N SER A 177 -15.28 -25.69 25.15
CA SER A 177 -13.95 -25.62 24.56
C SER A 177 -12.85 -25.94 25.59
N ARG A 178 -11.87 -26.75 25.17
CA ARG A 178 -10.65 -27.00 25.94
C ARG A 178 -9.77 -25.76 26.08
N GLU A 179 -9.96 -24.76 25.23
CA GLU A 179 -9.23 -23.50 25.24
C GLU A 179 -10.00 -22.38 25.95
N ARG A 180 -11.10 -22.70 26.64
CA ARG A 180 -11.87 -21.72 27.41
C ARG A 180 -10.95 -20.96 28.39
N CYS A 181 -11.26 -19.68 28.61
CA CYS A 181 -10.46 -18.77 29.45
C CYS A 181 -8.97 -18.69 29.07
N SER A 182 -8.59 -19.11 27.86
CA SER A 182 -7.20 -19.12 27.42
C SER A 182 -6.93 -17.99 26.43
N VAL A 183 -5.67 -17.65 26.20
CA VAL A 183 -5.24 -16.80 25.09
C VAL A 183 -4.36 -17.61 24.13
N PRO A 184 -4.22 -17.20 22.87
CA PRO A 184 -3.31 -17.88 21.95
C PRO A 184 -1.87 -17.90 22.45
N PHE A 185 -1.12 -18.91 22.01
CA PHE A 185 0.28 -19.06 22.37
C PHE A 185 1.16 -17.88 21.93
N SER A 186 0.72 -17.09 20.93
CA SER A 186 1.41 -15.88 20.49
C SER A 186 1.39 -14.74 21.52
N CYS A 187 0.52 -14.82 22.54
CA CYS A 187 0.52 -13.89 23.67
C CYS A 187 1.60 -14.24 24.72
N CYS A 188 2.21 -15.42 24.65
CA CYS A 188 3.20 -15.89 25.61
C CYS A 188 4.42 -14.97 25.69
N LEU A 189 4.94 -14.79 26.91
CA LEU A 189 6.27 -14.26 27.09
C LEU A 189 7.29 -15.30 26.61
N HIS A 190 8.17 -14.91 25.70
CA HIS A 190 9.27 -15.75 25.23
C HIS A 190 10.58 -15.19 25.76
N ALA A 191 11.29 -15.94 26.62
CA ALA A 191 12.66 -15.60 26.95
C ALA A 191 13.58 -15.98 25.77
N LYS A 192 14.53 -15.11 25.42
CA LYS A 192 15.46 -15.33 24.29
C LYS A 192 16.32 -16.60 24.44
N GLU A 193 16.43 -17.13 25.65
CA GLU A 193 17.32 -18.25 26.03
C GLU A 193 16.58 -19.58 26.23
N GLU A 194 15.24 -19.61 26.16
CA GLU A 194 14.47 -20.83 26.36
C GLU A 194 14.51 -21.72 25.10
N THR A 195 15.03 -22.94 25.25
CA THR A 195 15.05 -23.98 24.21
C THR A 195 13.70 -24.70 24.06
N ILE A 196 12.82 -24.57 25.06
CA ILE A 196 11.53 -25.26 25.12
C ILE A 196 10.42 -24.21 25.12
N ILE A 197 9.67 -24.15 24.03
CA ILE A 197 8.52 -23.25 23.91
C ILE A 197 7.32 -23.87 24.63
N ASN A 198 6.84 -23.24 25.70
CA ASN A 198 5.59 -23.63 26.34
C ASN A 198 4.38 -23.17 25.52
N THR A 199 3.88 -24.03 24.65
CA THR A 199 2.70 -23.75 23.82
C THR A 199 1.40 -23.66 24.63
N MET A 200 1.39 -24.10 25.89
CA MET A 200 0.23 -24.02 26.79
C MET A 200 0.27 -22.82 27.74
N CYS A 201 1.23 -21.90 27.61
CA CYS A 201 1.35 -20.78 28.54
C CYS A 201 0.07 -19.91 28.61
N GLY A 202 -0.68 -19.84 27.51
CA GLY A 202 -1.91 -19.05 27.44
C GLY A 202 -3.11 -19.68 28.16
N HIS A 203 -3.00 -20.92 28.65
CA HIS A 203 -4.14 -21.64 29.22
C HIS A 203 -4.63 -21.03 30.53
N GLY A 204 -5.94 -20.79 30.65
CA GLY A 204 -6.56 -20.25 31.86
C GLY A 204 -6.14 -18.80 32.21
N MET A 205 -5.39 -18.11 31.35
CA MET A 205 -4.86 -16.78 31.64
C MET A 205 -5.96 -15.72 31.82
N GLN A 206 -7.11 -15.88 31.17
CA GLN A 206 -8.25 -14.96 31.34
C GLN A 206 -8.94 -15.09 32.71
N ALA A 207 -8.71 -16.18 33.45
CA ALA A 207 -9.23 -16.34 34.82
C ALA A 207 -8.33 -15.65 35.87
N LEU A 208 -7.13 -15.20 35.49
CA LEU A 208 -6.19 -14.54 36.36
C LEU A 208 -6.37 -13.02 36.33
N ASN A 209 -6.02 -12.37 37.44
CA ASN A 209 -5.91 -10.91 37.48
C ASN A 209 -4.72 -10.45 36.63
N TYR A 210 -4.79 -9.20 36.14
CA TYR A 210 -3.79 -8.59 35.26
C TYR A 210 -2.34 -8.80 35.73
N LEU A 211 -2.06 -8.56 37.02
CA LEU A 211 -0.70 -8.71 37.58
C LEU A 211 -0.19 -10.16 37.54
N ALA A 212 -1.07 -11.13 37.79
CA ALA A 212 -0.71 -12.55 37.76
C ALA A 212 -0.55 -13.04 36.31
N ALA A 213 -1.42 -12.62 35.39
CA ALA A 213 -1.31 -12.94 33.97
C ALA A 213 -0.04 -12.33 33.34
N SER A 214 0.34 -11.11 33.73
CA SER A 214 1.52 -10.40 33.23
C SER A 214 2.85 -11.12 33.54
N ALA A 215 2.87 -12.11 34.42
CA ALA A 215 4.05 -12.94 34.67
C ALA A 215 4.28 -13.99 33.57
N PHE A 216 3.27 -14.29 32.74
CA PHE A 216 3.31 -15.37 31.75
C PHE A 216 2.99 -14.92 30.32
N ILE A 217 2.18 -13.86 30.17
CA ILE A 217 1.75 -13.34 28.87
C ILE A 217 1.95 -11.82 28.77
N ASN A 218 2.01 -11.33 27.53
CA ASN A 218 1.92 -9.91 27.22
C ASN A 218 0.48 -9.43 27.42
N THR A 219 0.19 -8.73 28.52
CA THR A 219 -1.19 -8.32 28.86
C THR A 219 -1.66 -7.04 28.15
N ASN A 220 -0.74 -6.29 27.55
CA ASN A 220 -1.04 -5.05 26.83
C ASN A 220 -1.77 -5.32 25.50
N GLY A 221 -2.80 -4.52 25.20
CA GLY A 221 -3.49 -4.56 23.91
C GLY A 221 -2.62 -4.09 22.74
N CYS A 222 -2.80 -4.71 21.57
CA CYS A 222 -2.05 -4.36 20.37
C CYS A 222 -2.38 -2.96 19.84
N ILE A 223 -3.58 -2.43 20.08
CA ILE A 223 -3.99 -1.09 19.62
C ILE A 223 -3.22 0.00 20.35
N ASP A 224 -3.09 -0.09 21.69
CA ASP A 224 -2.33 0.89 22.46
C ASP A 224 -0.84 0.85 22.11
N ILE A 225 -0.29 -0.34 21.90
CA ILE A 225 1.10 -0.50 21.45
C ILE A 225 1.28 0.10 20.05
N LEU A 226 0.34 -0.11 19.13
CA LEU A 226 0.36 0.49 17.80
C LEU A 226 0.31 2.02 17.87
N VAL A 227 -0.57 2.58 18.68
CA VAL A 227 -0.68 4.05 18.88
C VAL A 227 0.61 4.61 19.45
N ASN A 228 1.18 3.98 20.49
CA ASN A 228 2.45 4.40 21.07
C ASN A 228 3.59 4.32 20.04
N TRP A 229 3.63 3.25 19.25
CA TRP A 229 4.62 3.10 18.18
C TRP A 229 4.49 4.20 17.13
N ILE A 230 3.27 4.57 16.72
CA ILE A 230 3.01 5.67 15.79
C ILE A 230 3.55 7.00 16.34
N HIS A 231 3.26 7.31 17.61
CA HIS A 231 3.74 8.54 18.23
C HIS A 231 5.26 8.59 18.34
N SER A 232 5.91 7.48 18.71
CA SER A 232 7.36 7.39 18.81
C SER A 232 8.07 7.42 17.45
N ASN A 233 7.40 6.95 16.38
CA ASN A 233 7.97 6.80 15.04
C ASN A 233 7.36 7.79 14.03
N LEU A 234 6.86 8.94 14.48
CA LEU A 234 6.21 9.92 13.62
C LEU A 234 7.11 10.38 12.46
N PHE A 235 8.42 10.52 12.69
CA PHE A 235 9.38 10.86 11.63
C PHE A 235 9.49 9.77 10.56
N LEU A 236 9.47 8.49 10.95
CA LEU A 236 9.51 7.37 10.02
C LEU A 236 8.23 7.35 9.17
N LEU A 237 7.07 7.52 9.80
CA LEU A 237 5.78 7.57 9.11
C LEU A 237 5.68 8.77 8.16
N GLY A 238 6.16 9.94 8.60
CA GLY A 238 6.29 11.12 7.74
C GLY A 238 7.20 10.84 6.53
N GLY A 239 8.32 10.14 6.74
CA GLY A 239 9.21 9.70 5.67
C GLY A 239 8.53 8.76 4.67
N ILE A 240 7.76 7.79 5.13
CA ILE A 240 6.99 6.88 4.26
C ILE A 240 5.94 7.66 3.46
N ALA A 241 5.21 8.58 4.10
CA ALA A 241 4.22 9.42 3.43
C ALA A 241 4.85 10.33 2.35
N LEU A 242 5.99 10.94 2.64
CA LEU A 242 6.77 11.71 1.67
C LEU A 242 7.30 10.82 0.54
N GLY A 243 7.76 9.61 0.85
CA GLY A 243 8.22 8.62 -0.12
C GLY A 243 7.12 8.17 -1.10
N LEU A 244 5.85 8.20 -0.69
CA LEU A 244 4.72 7.91 -1.57
C LEU A 244 4.27 9.14 -2.39
N THR A 245 4.31 10.33 -1.80
CA THR A 245 3.78 11.56 -2.42
C THR A 245 4.77 12.24 -3.37
N ILE A 246 6.06 12.27 -3.04
CA ILE A 246 7.09 12.93 -3.88
C ILE A 246 7.16 12.31 -5.29
N PRO A 247 7.24 10.97 -5.46
CA PRO A 247 7.27 10.35 -6.78
C PRO A 247 6.03 10.70 -7.62
N GLN A 248 4.85 10.79 -6.99
CA GLN A 248 3.62 11.19 -7.69
C GLN A 248 3.68 12.63 -8.19
N LEU A 249 4.12 13.57 -7.33
CA LEU A 249 4.27 14.97 -7.70
C LEU A 249 5.29 15.15 -8.83
N VAL A 250 6.44 14.46 -8.74
CA VAL A 250 7.45 14.44 -9.80
C VAL A 250 6.86 13.90 -11.11
N GLY A 251 6.14 12.78 -11.05
CA GLY A 251 5.46 12.19 -12.21
C GLY A 251 4.46 13.15 -12.85
N ILE A 252 3.65 13.85 -12.05
CA ILE A 252 2.69 14.86 -12.52
C ILE A 252 3.43 16.03 -13.18
N LEU A 253 4.40 16.62 -12.50
CA LEU A 253 5.14 17.79 -13.00
C LEU A 253 5.86 17.48 -14.32
N LEU A 254 6.59 16.36 -14.39
CA LEU A 254 7.29 15.95 -15.61
C LEU A 254 6.32 15.68 -16.76
N SER A 255 5.18 15.05 -16.46
CA SER A 255 4.16 14.78 -17.47
C SER A 255 3.53 16.06 -17.99
N GLN A 256 3.24 17.04 -17.12
CA GLN A 256 2.72 18.35 -17.55
C GLN A 256 3.75 19.13 -18.38
N VAL A 257 5.01 19.13 -17.97
CA VAL A 257 6.10 19.75 -18.75
C VAL A 257 6.20 19.10 -20.14
N LEU A 258 6.17 17.77 -20.21
CA LEU A 258 6.24 17.06 -21.48
C LEU A 258 4.98 17.30 -22.34
N ILE A 259 3.78 17.34 -21.76
CA ILE A 259 2.55 17.70 -22.49
C ILE A 259 2.69 19.09 -23.13
N ASN A 260 3.13 20.09 -22.35
CA ASN A 260 3.29 21.45 -22.84
C ASN A 260 4.31 21.53 -23.98
N GLN A 261 5.45 20.84 -23.85
CA GLN A 261 6.46 20.76 -24.90
C GLN A 261 5.92 20.15 -26.19
N ILE A 262 5.14 19.06 -26.10
CA ILE A 262 4.52 18.41 -27.26
C ILE A 262 3.49 19.35 -27.91
N GLN A 263 2.68 20.07 -27.11
CA GLN A 263 1.72 21.03 -27.64
C GLN A 263 2.39 22.18 -28.40
N ASP A 264 3.49 22.71 -27.89
CA ASP A 264 4.22 23.78 -28.55
C ASP A 264 4.92 23.29 -29.83
N GLN A 265 5.38 22.03 -29.86
CA GLN A 265 5.84 21.39 -31.10
C GLN A 265 4.73 21.28 -32.14
N ILE A 266 3.54 20.80 -31.76
CA ILE A 266 2.40 20.67 -32.68
C ILE A 266 1.99 22.05 -33.23
N LYS A 267 1.96 23.08 -32.38
CA LYS A 267 1.67 24.46 -32.82
C LYS A 267 2.68 24.96 -33.84
N LEU A 268 3.98 24.75 -33.60
CA LEU A 268 5.03 25.16 -34.52
C LEU A 268 4.97 24.40 -35.84
N GLN A 269 4.69 23.10 -35.81
CA GLN A 269 4.50 22.29 -37.02
C GLN A 269 3.30 22.78 -37.83
N ASN A 270 2.17 23.05 -37.18
CA ASN A 270 0.99 23.59 -37.85
C ASN A 270 1.26 24.99 -38.43
N TYR A 271 1.99 25.84 -37.70
CA TYR A 271 2.42 27.15 -38.19
C TYR A 271 3.30 27.02 -39.45
N ASN A 272 4.32 26.15 -39.42
CA ASN A 272 5.22 25.92 -40.55
C ASN A 272 4.49 25.31 -41.76
N GLN A 273 3.52 24.42 -41.53
CA GLN A 273 2.68 23.86 -42.59
C GLN A 273 1.83 24.94 -43.27
N GLN A 274 1.19 25.80 -42.47
CA GLN A 274 0.35 26.88 -42.98
C GLN A 274 1.15 27.86 -43.85
N HIS A 275 2.33 28.28 -43.39
CA HIS A 275 3.15 29.24 -44.14
C HIS A 275 3.86 28.62 -45.34
N ARG A 276 4.11 27.30 -45.34
CA ARG A 276 4.64 26.61 -46.52
C ARG A 276 3.62 26.54 -47.66
N SER A 277 2.32 26.56 -47.37
CA SER A 277 1.26 26.58 -48.39
C SER A 277 0.91 27.95 -48.94
N ASP A 278 1.44 29.03 -48.36
CA ASP A 278 1.18 30.38 -48.83
C ASP A 278 1.99 30.65 -50.13
N PRO A 279 1.34 30.89 -51.28
CA PRO A 279 2.03 31.03 -52.57
C PRO A 279 2.86 32.31 -52.72
N TRP A 280 2.90 33.18 -51.71
CA TRP A 280 3.60 34.47 -51.73
C TRP A 280 4.84 34.52 -50.82
N SER A 281 5.20 33.42 -50.13
CA SER A 281 6.44 33.31 -49.35
C SER A 281 7.62 32.83 -50.19
#